data_AF-A0AA88L5M8-F1
#
_entry.id   AF-A0AA88L5M8-F1
#
_cell.length_a   1.000
_cell.length_b   1.000
_cell.length_c   1.000
_cell.angle_alpha   90.00
_cell.angle_beta   90.00
_cell.angle_gamma   90.00
#
_symmetry.space_group_name_H-M   'P 1'
#
loop_
_entity.id
_entity.type
_entity.pdbx_description
1 polymer ?
#
loop_
_entity_poly.entity_id
_entity_poly.type
_entity_poly.pdbx_seq_one_letter_code
_entity_poly.pdbx_strand_id
1 'polypeptide(L)'
;MLANATRSRTELYLIGSSVSELRGSKLPSLRMALGFFLHLHLELNETIRHSSAAAVTELAKFWRKARIPMKDHQNFQTKLEQAI
;
A
#
# COMPACT_ATOMS: atom_id res chain seq x y z
N MET A 1 -29.85 20.67 -8.89
CA MET A 1 -29.02 20.55 -7.68
C MET A 1 -29.14 19.12 -7.19
N LEU A 2 -28.03 18.38 -7.20
CA LEU A 2 -27.68 17.20 -6.38
C LEU A 2 -26.53 16.48 -7.12
N ALA A 3 -25.30 16.82 -6.76
CA ALA A 3 -24.13 16.07 -7.19
C ALA A 3 -24.20 14.70 -6.51
N ASN A 4 -24.31 13.64 -7.32
CA ASN A 4 -24.40 12.27 -6.86
C ASN A 4 -23.05 11.85 -6.27
N ALA A 5 -22.83 12.14 -4.98
CA ALA A 5 -21.66 11.70 -4.25
C ALA A 5 -21.82 10.21 -3.93
N THR A 6 -21.40 9.35 -4.86
CA THR A 6 -21.53 7.88 -4.74
C THR A 6 -20.19 7.21 -4.94
N ARG A 7 -19.15 7.70 -4.28
CA ARG A 7 -18.02 6.84 -3.95
C ARG A 7 -18.04 6.64 -2.45
N SER A 8 -18.21 5.38 -2.05
CA SER A 8 -17.79 4.95 -0.72
C SER A 8 -16.36 5.47 -0.52
N ARG A 9 -16.08 6.12 0.62
CA ARG A 9 -14.76 6.69 0.94
C ARG A 9 -13.63 5.63 0.88
N THR A 10 -14.00 4.35 0.87
CA THR A 10 -13.12 3.19 0.81
C THR A 10 -12.90 2.65 -0.61
N GLU A 11 -13.67 3.11 -1.61
CA GLU A 11 -13.54 2.66 -3.01
C GLU A 11 -12.46 3.44 -3.76
N LEU A 12 -11.31 2.80 -3.95
CA LEU A 12 -10.17 3.37 -4.64
C LEU A 12 -10.22 2.96 -6.12
N TYR A 13 -10.26 3.96 -7.00
CA TYR A 13 -10.31 3.73 -8.45
C TYR A 13 -9.17 2.79 -8.89
N LEU A 14 -9.48 1.79 -9.71
CA LEU A 14 -8.58 0.73 -10.22
C LEU A 14 -8.08 -0.30 -9.18
N ILE A 15 -8.13 0.00 -7.88
CA ILE A 15 -7.64 -0.89 -6.81
C ILE A 15 -8.79 -1.63 -6.11
N GLY A 16 -10.00 -1.05 -6.11
CA GLY A 16 -11.18 -1.60 -5.45
C GLY A 16 -11.30 -1.06 -4.04
N SER A 17 -10.55 -1.61 -3.09
CA SER A 17 -10.58 -1.17 -1.69
C SER A 17 -9.17 -1.04 -1.09
N SER A 18 -9.07 -0.24 -0.05
CA SER A 18 -7.89 -0.23 0.83
C SER A 18 -7.75 -1.58 1.55
N VAL A 19 -6.54 -1.90 2.00
CA VAL A 19 -6.23 -3.14 2.73
C VAL A 19 -5.64 -2.72 4.07
N SER A 20 -6.33 -2.98 5.18
CA SER A 20 -5.85 -2.57 6.50
C SER A 20 -4.67 -3.39 7.03
N GLU A 21 -4.54 -4.64 6.58
CA GLU A 21 -3.46 -5.53 7.00
C GLU A 21 -3.09 -6.53 5.89
N LEU A 22 -1.79 -6.73 5.68
CA LEU A 22 -1.28 -7.77 4.81
C LEU A 22 -1.26 -9.12 5.55
N ARG A 23 -2.16 -10.04 5.19
CA ARG A 23 -2.28 -11.37 5.82
C ARG A 23 -1.79 -12.50 4.92
N GLY A 24 -1.32 -13.58 5.55
CA GLY A 24 -1.02 -14.87 4.91
C GLY A 24 0.46 -15.23 4.83
N SER A 25 0.75 -16.29 4.08
CA SER A 25 2.11 -16.81 3.82
C SER A 25 2.58 -16.58 2.38
N LYS A 26 1.66 -16.19 1.50
CA LYS A 26 1.95 -15.85 0.10
C LYS A 26 2.46 -14.42 -0.01
N LEU A 27 3.17 -14.18 -1.10
CA LEU A 27 3.68 -12.87 -1.43
C LEU A 27 2.53 -11.91 -1.76
N PRO A 28 2.48 -10.73 -1.14
CA PRO A 28 1.44 -9.75 -1.44
C PRO A 28 1.50 -9.35 -2.92
N SER A 29 0.33 -9.30 -3.56
CA SER A 29 0.23 -8.78 -4.92
C SER A 29 0.46 -7.26 -4.93
N LEU A 30 0.80 -6.71 -6.10
CA LEU A 30 0.94 -5.25 -6.27
C LEU A 30 -0.33 -4.50 -5.82
N ARG A 31 -1.50 -5.05 -6.10
CA ARG A 31 -2.78 -4.48 -5.66
C ARG A 31 -2.89 -4.43 -4.13
N MET A 32 -2.47 -5.48 -3.43
CA MET A 32 -2.49 -5.52 -1.97
C MET A 32 -1.48 -4.53 -1.37
N ALA A 33 -0.28 -4.44 -1.96
CA ALA A 33 0.75 -3.48 -1.55
C ALA A 33 0.24 -2.03 -1.66
N LEU A 34 -0.36 -1.67 -2.80
CA LEU A 34 -0.96 -0.35 -3.02
C LEU A 34 -2.17 -0.10 -2.12
N GLY A 35 -3.04 -1.10 -1.94
CA GLY A 35 -4.19 -1.00 -1.03
C GLY A 35 -3.77 -0.76 0.43
N PHE A 36 -2.66 -1.35 0.87
CA PHE A 36 -2.10 -1.13 2.22
C PHE A 36 -1.46 0.24 2.36
N PHE A 37 -0.69 0.67 1.37
CA PHE A 37 -0.16 2.04 1.33
C PHE A 37 -1.29 3.08 1.38
N LEU A 38 -2.35 2.91 0.60
CA LEU A 38 -3.48 3.84 0.56
C LEU A 38 -4.31 3.81 1.84
N HIS A 39 -4.39 2.68 2.54
CA HIS A 39 -4.98 2.64 3.88
C HIS A 39 -4.20 3.54 4.86
N LEU A 40 -2.87 3.43 4.89
CA LEU A 40 -2.01 4.26 5.75
C LEU A 40 -2.17 5.75 5.42
N HIS A 41 -2.14 6.09 4.13
CA HIS A 41 -2.18 7.49 3.70
C HIS A 41 -3.57 8.12 3.83
N LEU A 42 -4.63 7.44 3.38
CA LEU A 42 -5.97 8.02 3.25
C LEU A 42 -6.88 7.76 4.45
N GLU A 43 -6.70 6.65 5.15
CA GLU A 43 -7.54 6.30 6.31
C GLU A 43 -6.86 6.67 7.63
N LEU A 44 -5.55 6.44 7.73
CA LEU A 44 -4.76 6.80 8.92
C LEU A 44 -4.11 8.19 8.83
N ASN A 45 -4.30 8.90 7.70
CA ASN A 45 -3.77 10.25 7.45
C ASN A 45 -2.24 10.37 7.65
N GLU A 46 -1.51 9.30 7.43
CA GLU A 46 -0.06 9.32 7.49
C GLU A 46 0.52 10.06 6.27
N THR A 47 1.69 10.68 6.42
CA THR A 47 2.38 11.31 5.28
C THR A 47 2.72 10.27 4.21
N ILE A 48 2.83 10.69 2.94
CA ILE A 48 3.24 9.80 1.84
C ILE A 48 4.54 9.07 2.17
N ARG A 49 5.53 9.79 2.73
CA ARG A 49 6.83 9.25 3.13
C ARG A 49 6.73 8.21 4.25
N HIS A 50 5.87 8.44 5.23
CA HIS A 50 5.69 7.48 6.33
C HIS A 50 4.92 6.24 5.85
N SER A 51 3.86 6.46 5.08
CA SER A 51 3.04 5.40 4.47
C SER A 51 3.87 4.50 3.56
N SER A 52 4.74 5.09 2.73
CA SER A 52 5.63 4.35 1.81
C SER A 52 6.63 3.50 2.60
N ALA A 53 7.25 4.08 3.63
CA ALA A 53 8.20 3.39 4.49
C ALA A 53 7.57 2.23 5.27
N ALA A 54 6.38 2.44 5.83
CA ALA A 54 5.62 1.43 6.56
C ALA A 54 5.19 0.29 5.64
N ALA A 55 4.64 0.60 4.45
CA ALA A 55 4.26 -0.40 3.46
C ALA A 55 5.44 -1.25 2.99
N VAL A 56 6.58 -0.63 2.68
CA VAL A 56 7.81 -1.35 2.28
C VAL A 56 8.32 -2.24 3.43
N THR A 57 8.26 -1.75 4.67
CA THR A 57 8.68 -2.51 5.86
C THR A 57 7.82 -3.76 6.06
N GLU A 58 6.51 -3.66 5.90
CA GLU A 58 5.61 -4.82 5.98
C GLU A 58 5.85 -5.81 4.83
N LEU A 59 5.96 -5.32 3.60
CA LEU A 59 6.27 -6.15 2.43
C LEU A 59 7.63 -6.87 2.58
N ALA A 60 8.62 -6.23 3.19
CA ALA A 60 9.92 -6.84 3.47
C ALA A 60 9.81 -8.09 4.35
N LYS A 61 8.83 -8.16 5.26
CA LYS A 61 8.62 -9.36 6.09
C LYS A 61 8.23 -10.56 5.23
N PHE A 62 7.42 -10.36 4.19
CA PHE A 62 7.05 -11.41 3.25
C PHE A 62 8.22 -11.84 2.37
N TRP A 63 9.01 -10.90 1.85
CA TRP A 63 10.21 -11.24 1.07
C TRP A 63 11.24 -12.00 1.90
N ARG A 64 11.44 -11.60 3.17
CA ARG A 64 12.33 -12.31 4.10
C ARG A 64 11.84 -13.74 4.38
N LYS A 65 10.54 -13.93 4.60
CA LYS A 65 9.93 -15.27 4.76
C LYS A 65 10.14 -16.14 3.51
N ALA A 66 10.02 -15.55 2.32
CA ALA A 66 10.27 -16.22 1.05
C ALA A 66 11.77 -16.38 0.72
N ARG A 67 12.69 -15.92 1.58
CA ARG A 67 14.15 -15.90 1.37
C ARG A 67 14.57 -15.16 0.09
N ILE A 68 13.78 -14.18 -0.34
CA ILE A 68 14.09 -13.33 -1.50
C ILE A 68 14.88 -12.11 -0.98
N PRO A 69 16.13 -11.92 -1.44
CA PRO A 69 16.94 -10.78 -1.00
C PRO A 69 16.37 -9.49 -1.57
N MET A 70 15.96 -8.57 -0.67
CA MET A 70 15.56 -7.22 -1.07
C MET A 70 16.83 -6.38 -1.19
N LYS A 71 17.12 -5.87 -2.40
CA LYS A 71 18.38 -5.17 -2.66
C LYS A 71 18.49 -3.81 -1.97
N ASP A 72 17.40 -3.05 -1.89
CA ASP A 72 17.45 -1.69 -1.33
C ASP A 72 16.05 -1.16 -0.98
N HIS A 73 15.80 -0.94 0.31
CA HIS A 73 14.51 -0.43 0.82
C HIS A 73 14.21 0.98 0.30
N GLN A 74 15.25 1.81 0.13
CA GLN A 74 15.11 3.20 -0.28
C GLN A 74 14.61 3.30 -1.73
N ASN A 75 15.15 2.46 -2.61
CA ASN A 75 14.74 2.41 -4.01
C ASN A 75 13.28 1.99 -4.18
N PHE A 76 12.75 1.12 -3.32
CA PHE A 76 11.33 0.76 -3.34
C PHE A 76 10.44 1.91 -2.85
N GLN A 77 10.86 2.63 -1.80
CA GLN A 77 10.14 3.82 -1.33
C GLN A 77 10.04 4.87 -2.44
N THR A 78 11.16 5.24 -3.06
CA THR A 78 11.17 6.25 -4.14
C THR A 78 10.26 5.86 -5.31
N LYS A 79 10.25 4.58 -5.71
CA LYS A 79 9.35 4.09 -6.77
C LYS A 79 7.88 4.15 -6.38
N LEU A 80 7.56 3.91 -5.10
CA LEU A 80 6.19 3.98 -4.61
C LEU A 80 5.71 5.43 -4.57
N GLU A 81 6.56 6.35 -4.13
CA GLU A 81 6.28 7.78 -4.06
C GLU A 81 6.07 8.41 -5.45
N GLN A 82 6.81 7.96 -6.47
CA GLN A 82 6.66 8.43 -7.86
C GLN A 82 5.42 7.90 -8.58
N ALA A 83 4.77 6.86 -8.05
CA ALA A 83 3.63 6.21 -8.69
C ALA A 83 2.28 6.87 -8.37
N ILE A 84 2.30 7.96 -7.58
CA ILE A 84 1.15 8.68 -7.04
C ILE A 84 1.25 10.14 -7.46
#